data_AF-A0A382LJH9-F1
#
_entry.id   AF-A0A382LJH9-F1
#
_cell.length_a   1.000
_cell.length_b   1.000
_cell.length_c   1.000
_cell.angle_alpha   90.00
_cell.angle_beta   90.00
_cell.angle_gamma   90.00
#
_symmetry.space_group_name_H-M   'P 1'
#
loop_
_entity.id
_entity.type
_entity.pdbx_description
1 polymer ?
#
loop_
_entity_poly.entity_id
_entity_poly.type
_entity_poly.pdbx_seq_one_letter_code
_entity_poly.pdbx_strand_id
1 'polypeptide(L)'
;MPIDKAVIPVAGLGTRLLPTTKAVPKEMLPAGRLPIIHHVVEELIAAGIRRILFVSSRSKVAIENHFDDYSQLLMALELDGRDAREVGRFDYRQRGIEFFFTRQQVPLGGTKPLGTGDAVAAAESFVGDSDFVVAFGDSIIHG
;
A
#
# COMPACT_ATOMS: atom_id res chain seq x y z
N MET A 1 24.75 -0.86 -3.20
CA MET A 1 24.04 -0.93 -1.91
C MET A 1 22.79 -1.78 -2.11
N PRO A 2 22.26 -2.48 -1.09
CA PRO A 2 20.96 -3.12 -1.24
C PRO A 2 19.87 -2.05 -1.41
N ILE A 3 18.99 -2.21 -2.40
CA ILE A 3 17.81 -1.36 -2.58
C ILE A 3 16.86 -1.65 -1.41
N ASP A 4 16.42 -0.62 -0.68
CA ASP A 4 15.60 -0.80 0.54
C ASP A 4 14.31 0.05 0.55
N LYS A 5 14.10 0.89 -0.47
CA LYS A 5 12.92 1.73 -0.67
C LYS A 5 12.07 1.23 -1.83
N ALA A 6 10.76 1.26 -1.66
CA ALA A 6 9.80 1.08 -2.75
C ALA A 6 8.73 2.17 -2.77
N VAL A 7 8.24 2.46 -3.96
CA VAL A 7 7.13 3.37 -4.24
C VAL A 7 6.00 2.59 -4.89
N ILE A 8 4.80 2.68 -4.34
CA ILE A 8 3.60 2.01 -4.84
C ILE A 8 2.54 3.05 -5.23
N PRO A 9 2.36 3.33 -6.53
CA PRO A 9 1.28 4.18 -7.02
C PRO A 9 -0.08 3.50 -6.85
N VAL A 10 -0.98 4.09 -6.06
CA VAL A 10 -2.33 3.55 -5.77
C VAL A 10 -3.45 4.60 -5.89
N ALA A 11 -3.15 5.78 -6.44
CA ALA A 11 -4.08 6.90 -6.57
C ALA A 11 -5.16 6.74 -7.65
N GLY A 12 -5.05 5.72 -8.51
CA GLY A 12 -5.90 5.53 -9.69
C GLY A 12 -7.38 5.24 -9.37
N LEU A 13 -8.29 5.71 -10.23
CA LEU A 13 -9.74 5.61 -10.04
C LEU A 13 -10.33 4.21 -10.26
N GLY A 14 -9.59 3.29 -10.88
CA GLY A 14 -10.06 1.91 -11.11
C GLY A 14 -11.28 1.78 -12.03
N THR A 15 -11.49 2.71 -12.95
CA THR A 15 -12.73 2.81 -13.77
C THR A 15 -13.08 1.58 -14.58
N ARG A 16 -12.09 0.73 -14.92
CA ARG A 16 -12.30 -0.52 -15.67
C ARG A 16 -13.05 -1.60 -14.86
N LEU A 17 -13.13 -1.42 -13.54
CA LEU A 17 -13.70 -2.39 -12.60
C LEU A 17 -14.94 -1.84 -11.89
N LEU A 18 -15.58 -0.82 -12.49
CA LEU A 18 -16.87 -0.32 -12.01
C LEU A 18 -17.97 -1.40 -12.20
N PRO A 19 -18.97 -1.44 -11.29
CA PRO A 19 -19.24 -0.49 -10.21
C PRO A 19 -18.46 -0.76 -8.91
N THR A 20 -17.80 -1.91 -8.79
CA THR A 20 -17.13 -2.34 -7.55
C THR A 20 -16.13 -1.30 -7.06
N THR A 21 -15.35 -0.73 -7.98
CA THR A 21 -14.31 0.26 -7.65
C THR A 21 -14.81 1.66 -7.34
N LYS A 22 -16.13 1.87 -7.37
CA LYS A 22 -16.74 3.13 -6.90
C LYS A 22 -16.55 3.31 -5.39
N ALA A 23 -16.61 2.21 -4.63
CA ALA A 23 -16.54 2.23 -3.16
C ALA A 23 -15.27 1.57 -2.62
N VAL A 24 -14.75 0.55 -3.30
CA VAL A 24 -13.57 -0.21 -2.85
C VAL A 24 -12.41 0.06 -3.80
N PRO A 25 -11.23 0.51 -3.34
CA PRO A 25 -10.06 0.63 -4.21
C PRO A 25 -9.78 -0.67 -4.98
N LYS A 26 -9.37 -0.59 -6.26
CA LYS A 26 -9.05 -1.81 -7.03
C LYS A 26 -7.95 -2.65 -6.36
N GLU A 27 -7.03 -1.99 -5.69
CA GLU A 27 -5.90 -2.58 -4.96
C GLU A 27 -6.37 -3.35 -3.70
N MET A 28 -7.56 -3.00 -3.19
CA MET A 28 -8.20 -3.65 -2.05
C MET A 28 -9.14 -4.79 -2.44
N LEU A 29 -9.28 -5.09 -3.73
CA LEU A 29 -10.07 -6.24 -4.17
C LEU A 29 -9.43 -7.54 -3.65
N PRO A 30 -10.23 -8.52 -3.20
CA PRO A 30 -9.71 -9.72 -2.59
C PRO A 30 -9.03 -10.63 -3.62
N ALA A 31 -7.82 -11.09 -3.29
CA ALA A 31 -7.13 -12.20 -3.93
C ALA A 31 -6.94 -13.31 -2.89
N GLY A 32 -7.87 -14.26 -2.85
CA GLY A 32 -7.99 -15.22 -1.76
C GLY A 32 -8.48 -14.52 -0.48
N ARG A 33 -7.74 -14.64 0.62
CA ARG A 33 -8.10 -14.06 1.93
C ARG A 33 -7.56 -12.66 2.19
N LEU A 34 -6.70 -12.15 1.30
CA LEU A 34 -6.02 -10.87 1.45
C LEU A 34 -6.28 -9.98 0.24
N PRO A 35 -6.26 -8.65 0.38
CA PRO A 35 -6.38 -7.75 -0.76
C PRO A 35 -5.13 -7.86 -1.67
N ILE A 36 -5.28 -7.54 -2.96
CA ILE A 36 -4.19 -7.59 -3.94
C ILE A 36 -2.94 -6.84 -3.45
N ILE A 37 -3.12 -5.64 -2.92
CA ILE A 37 -2.02 -4.80 -2.41
C ILE A 37 -1.20 -5.47 -1.31
N HIS A 38 -1.82 -6.35 -0.51
CA HIS A 38 -1.14 -7.07 0.55
C HIS A 38 -0.08 -8.00 -0.03
N HIS A 39 -0.44 -8.73 -1.09
CA HIS A 39 0.50 -9.63 -1.77
C HIS A 39 1.69 -8.85 -2.34
N VAL A 40 1.45 -7.68 -2.93
CA VAL A 40 2.52 -6.80 -3.44
C VAL A 40 3.47 -6.35 -2.32
N VAL A 41 2.92 -5.97 -1.15
CA VAL A 41 3.74 -5.55 0.00
C VAL A 41 4.56 -6.71 0.56
N GLU A 42 3.98 -7.90 0.70
CA GLU A 42 4.72 -9.08 1.18
C GLU A 42 5.80 -9.52 0.18
N GLU A 43 5.57 -9.39 -1.13
CA GLU A 43 6.59 -9.62 -2.16
C GLU A 43 7.79 -8.67 -2.00
N LEU A 44 7.53 -7.37 -1.82
CA LEU A 44 8.57 -6.37 -1.58
C LEU A 44 9.36 -6.66 -0.29
N ILE A 45 8.66 -7.02 0.79
CA ILE A 45 9.30 -7.35 2.07
C ILE A 45 10.18 -8.60 1.92
N ALA A 46 9.70 -9.63 1.22
CA ALA A 46 10.46 -10.84 0.94
C ALA A 46 11.71 -10.55 0.09
N ALA A 47 11.64 -9.55 -0.80
CA ALA A 47 12.79 -9.06 -1.58
C ALA A 47 13.77 -8.17 -0.79
N GLY A 48 13.50 -7.91 0.50
CA GLY A 48 14.38 -7.15 1.39
C GLY A 48 14.05 -5.66 1.50
N ILE A 49 12.96 -5.18 0.87
CA ILE A 49 12.49 -3.80 1.01
C ILE A 49 11.93 -3.58 2.42
N ARG A 50 12.31 -2.47 3.05
CA ARG A 50 11.89 -2.13 4.42
C ARG A 50 11.10 -0.84 4.51
N ARG A 51 11.27 0.08 3.55
CA ARG A 51 10.61 1.38 3.54
C ARG A 51 9.72 1.48 2.32
N ILE A 52 8.42 1.55 2.52
CA ILE A 52 7.43 1.48 1.43
C ILE A 52 6.58 2.74 1.47
N LEU A 53 6.62 3.52 0.38
CA LEU A 53 5.78 4.69 0.18
C LEU A 53 4.59 4.33 -0.70
N PHE A 54 3.38 4.57 -0.19
CA PHE A 54 2.17 4.58 -1.00
C PHE A 54 1.89 5.99 -1.51
N VAL A 55 1.79 6.11 -2.84
CA VAL A 55 1.36 7.35 -3.49
C VAL A 55 -0.13 7.24 -3.78
N SER A 56 -0.92 7.80 -2.89
CA SER A 56 -2.37 7.58 -2.75
C SER A 56 -3.18 8.79 -3.25
N SER A 57 -4.50 8.69 -3.25
CA SER A 57 -5.42 9.82 -3.47
C SER A 57 -6.44 9.91 -2.33
N ARG A 58 -7.17 11.02 -2.23
CA ARG A 58 -8.08 11.29 -1.09
C ARG A 58 -9.14 10.20 -0.89
N SER A 59 -9.55 9.50 -1.94
CA SER A 59 -10.56 8.44 -1.88
C SER A 59 -10.01 7.07 -1.46
N LYS A 60 -8.70 6.95 -1.17
CA LYS A 60 -8.01 5.68 -0.96
C LYS A 60 -7.60 5.42 0.49
N VAL A 61 -8.33 6.01 1.45
CA VAL A 61 -8.10 5.86 2.90
C VAL A 61 -8.12 4.38 3.34
N ALA A 62 -8.89 3.52 2.66
CA ALA A 62 -8.93 2.10 2.98
C ALA A 62 -7.57 1.39 2.82
N ILE A 63 -6.69 1.87 1.92
CA ILE A 63 -5.34 1.31 1.78
C ILE A 63 -4.46 1.72 2.96
N GLU A 64 -4.52 3.00 3.36
CA GLU A 64 -3.85 3.52 4.56
C GLU A 64 -4.24 2.73 5.80
N ASN A 65 -5.53 2.63 6.09
CA ASN A 65 -6.05 1.93 7.25
C ASN A 65 -5.68 0.43 7.27
N HIS A 66 -5.51 -0.19 6.10
CA HIS A 66 -5.15 -1.61 6.00
C HIS A 66 -3.70 -1.88 6.42
N PHE A 67 -2.79 -0.91 6.27
CA PHE A 67 -1.38 -1.03 6.66
C PHE A 67 -1.02 -0.19 7.90
N ASP A 68 -2.01 0.42 8.53
CA ASP A 68 -1.85 1.12 9.81
C ASP A 68 -1.66 0.14 10.98
N ASP A 69 -1.40 0.66 12.17
CA ASP A 69 -1.08 -0.12 13.37
C ASP A 69 -2.21 -1.12 13.75
N TYR A 70 -1.84 -2.40 13.83
CA TYR A 70 -2.71 -3.51 14.21
C TYR A 70 -2.87 -3.67 15.73
N SER A 71 -2.15 -2.90 16.54
CA SER A 71 -2.12 -3.04 18.01
C SER A 71 -3.50 -3.07 18.67
N GLN A 72 -4.42 -2.19 18.24
CA GLN A 72 -5.78 -2.15 18.78
C GLN A 72 -6.58 -3.43 18.46
N LEU A 73 -6.43 -3.95 17.23
CA LEU A 73 -7.11 -5.18 16.81
C LEU A 73 -6.55 -6.39 17.57
N LEU A 74 -5.23 -6.46 17.71
CA LEU A 74 -4.57 -7.53 18.47
C LEU A 74 -5.03 -7.54 19.92
N MET A 75 -5.04 -6.37 20.57
CA MET A 75 -5.54 -6.21 21.94
C MET A 75 -7.01 -6.64 22.06
N ALA A 76 -7.88 -6.26 21.12
CA ALA A 76 -9.28 -6.65 21.13
C ALA A 76 -9.45 -8.18 21.01
N LEU A 77 -8.69 -8.83 20.12
CA LEU A 77 -8.73 -10.29 19.95
C LEU A 77 -8.26 -11.02 21.21
N GLU A 78 -7.21 -10.53 21.85
CA GLU A 78 -6.71 -11.08 23.12
C GLU A 78 -7.76 -10.97 24.24
N LEU A 79 -8.42 -9.82 24.36
CA LEU A 79 -9.50 -9.61 25.35
C LEU A 79 -10.71 -10.53 25.11
N ASP A 80 -11.03 -10.81 23.84
CA ASP A 80 -12.10 -11.73 23.45
C ASP A 80 -11.69 -13.21 23.54
N GLY A 81 -10.46 -13.52 24.00
CA GLY A 81 -9.93 -14.88 24.11
C GLY A 81 -9.71 -15.57 22.75
N ARG A 82 -9.55 -14.79 21.68
CA ARG A 82 -9.32 -15.28 20.31
C ARG A 82 -7.82 -15.38 20.05
N ASP A 83 -7.43 -16.38 19.27
CA ASP A 83 -6.04 -16.55 18.85
C ASP A 83 -5.60 -15.41 17.91
N ALA A 84 -4.73 -14.54 18.40
CA ALA A 84 -4.20 -13.40 17.66
C ALA A 84 -2.96 -13.73 16.82
N ARG A 85 -2.41 -14.96 16.89
CA ARG A 85 -1.14 -15.33 16.22
C ARG A 85 -1.17 -15.11 14.70
N GLU A 86 -2.30 -15.43 14.05
CA GLU A 86 -2.45 -15.23 12.61
C GLU A 86 -2.47 -13.76 12.20
N VAL A 87 -2.92 -12.87 13.10
CA VAL A 87 -2.97 -11.42 12.86
C VAL A 87 -1.64 -10.78 13.24
N GLY A 88 -0.98 -11.28 14.29
CA GLY A 88 0.31 -10.76 14.77
C GLY A 88 1.43 -10.80 13.73
N ARG A 89 1.37 -11.69 12.73
CA ARG A 89 2.33 -11.71 11.60
C ARG A 89 2.28 -10.43 10.75
N PHE A 90 1.18 -9.68 10.83
CA PHE A 90 0.99 -8.39 10.16
C PHE A 90 1.39 -7.20 11.04
N ASP A 91 2.00 -7.44 12.20
CA ASP A 91 2.71 -6.39 12.94
C ASP A 91 4.02 -6.05 12.20
N TYR A 92 3.87 -5.18 11.20
CA TYR A 92 4.95 -4.71 10.35
C TYR A 92 5.99 -3.89 11.13
N ARG A 93 5.58 -3.24 12.22
CA ARG A 93 6.47 -2.45 13.06
C ARG A 93 7.47 -3.36 13.80
N GLN A 94 7.00 -4.47 14.37
CA GLN A 94 7.89 -5.47 14.98
C GLN A 94 8.83 -6.12 13.96
N ARG A 95 8.43 -6.19 12.69
CA ARG A 95 9.25 -6.68 11.58
C ARG A 95 10.26 -5.64 11.06
N GLY A 96 10.26 -4.41 11.59
CA GLY A 96 11.12 -3.32 11.12
C GLY A 96 10.76 -2.83 9.72
N ILE A 97 9.47 -2.86 9.37
CA ILE A 97 8.93 -2.32 8.12
C ILE A 97 8.28 -0.99 8.41
N GLU A 98 8.57 0.01 7.58
CA GLU A 98 8.07 1.37 7.69
C GLU A 98 7.20 1.71 6.48
N PHE A 99 5.95 2.07 6.73
CA PHE A 99 5.03 2.56 5.71
C PHE A 99 4.96 4.08 5.73
N PHE A 100 5.00 4.66 4.54
CA PHE A 100 4.87 6.09 4.32
C PHE A 100 3.70 6.33 3.37
N PHE A 101 3.04 7.47 3.52
CA PHE A 101 1.92 7.84 2.66
C PHE A 101 2.09 9.27 2.18
N THR A 102 1.90 9.46 0.88
CA THR A 102 1.78 10.79 0.27
C THR A 102 0.59 10.82 -0.67
N ARG A 103 0.19 12.02 -1.09
CA ARG A 103 -0.94 12.23 -1.97
C ARG A 103 -0.46 12.62 -3.36
N GLN A 104 -0.92 11.88 -4.37
CA GLN A 104 -0.87 12.35 -5.74
C GLN A 104 -1.86 13.50 -5.91
N GLN A 105 -1.36 14.69 -6.20
CA GLN A 105 -2.19 15.87 -6.37
C GLN A 105 -2.98 15.77 -7.69
N VAL A 106 -4.23 16.23 -7.64
CA VAL A 106 -4.99 16.48 -8.88
C VAL A 106 -4.72 17.93 -9.26
N PRO A 107 -4.21 18.22 -10.46
CA PRO A 107 -3.96 19.59 -10.90
C PRO A 107 -5.22 20.45 -10.81
N LEU A 108 -5.03 21.75 -10.61
CA LEU A 108 -6.15 22.70 -10.60
C LEU A 108 -6.92 22.62 -11.93
N GLY A 109 -8.25 22.44 -11.85
CA GLY A 109 -9.11 22.22 -13.03
C GLY A 109 -9.09 20.80 -13.58
N GLY A 110 -8.32 19.88 -12.99
CA GLY A 110 -8.29 18.47 -13.33
C GLY A 110 -9.36 17.65 -12.60
N THR A 111 -9.74 16.52 -13.20
CA THR A 111 -10.69 15.55 -12.61
C THR A 111 -10.02 14.26 -12.14
N LYS A 112 -8.72 14.08 -12.45
CA LYS A 112 -7.93 12.88 -12.11
C LYS A 112 -6.44 13.19 -12.00
N PRO A 113 -5.65 12.34 -11.31
CA PRO A 113 -4.19 12.46 -11.27
C PRO A 113 -3.53 12.30 -12.65
N LEU A 114 -2.32 12.84 -12.83
CA LEU A 114 -1.61 12.89 -14.12
C LEU A 114 -0.91 11.57 -14.53
N GLY A 115 -1.25 10.45 -13.87
CA GLY A 115 -0.76 9.12 -14.21
C GLY A 115 0.48 8.70 -13.42
N THR A 116 1.12 7.61 -13.84
CA THR A 116 2.19 6.96 -13.05
C THR A 116 3.43 7.83 -12.89
N GLY A 117 3.86 8.55 -13.93
CA GLY A 117 5.05 9.40 -13.86
C GLY A 117 4.93 10.49 -12.79
N ASP A 118 3.76 11.13 -12.73
CA ASP A 118 3.43 12.12 -11.69
C ASP A 118 3.35 11.49 -10.29
N ALA A 119 2.86 10.24 -10.18
CA ALA A 119 2.87 9.51 -8.91
C ALA A 119 4.30 9.24 -8.43
N VAL A 120 5.19 8.83 -9.33
CA VAL A 120 6.61 8.60 -8.99
C VAL A 120 7.31 9.93 -8.64
N ALA A 121 7.02 11.02 -9.36
CA ALA A 121 7.54 12.34 -9.04
C ALA A 121 7.12 12.82 -7.63
N ALA A 122 5.89 12.52 -7.21
CA ALA A 122 5.42 12.83 -5.86
C ALA A 122 6.18 12.11 -4.72
N ALA A 123 7.03 11.12 -5.06
CA ALA A 123 7.88 10.40 -4.11
C ALA A 123 9.27 11.02 -3.92
N GLU A 124 9.60 12.10 -4.63
CA GLU A 124 10.95 12.71 -4.66
C GLU A 124 11.56 12.91 -3.27
N SER A 125 10.83 13.53 -2.34
CA SER A 125 11.33 13.80 -0.98
C SER A 125 11.56 12.53 -0.15
N PHE A 126 10.86 11.44 -0.46
CA PHE A 126 11.03 10.16 0.22
C PHE A 126 12.22 9.37 -0.34
N VAL A 127 12.38 9.34 -1.67
CA VAL A 127 13.45 8.58 -2.32
C VAL A 127 14.80 9.29 -2.21
N GLY A 128 14.84 10.62 -2.40
CA GLY A 128 16.09 11.39 -2.50
C GLY A 128 17.00 10.84 -3.60
N ASP A 129 18.30 10.78 -3.33
CA ASP A 129 19.31 10.22 -4.26
C ASP A 129 19.48 8.69 -4.15
N SER A 130 18.55 7.99 -3.48
CA SER A 130 18.64 6.53 -3.29
C SER A 130 18.01 5.77 -4.45
N ASP A 131 18.62 4.64 -4.84
CA ASP A 131 17.96 3.65 -5.69
C ASP A 131 16.67 3.14 -5.02
N PHE A 132 15.61 2.93 -5.81
CA PHE A 132 14.31 2.47 -5.32
C PHE A 132 13.58 1.62 -6.36
N VAL A 133 12.62 0.81 -5.89
CA VAL A 133 11.73 0.02 -6.75
C VAL A 133 10.39 0.73 -6.92
N VAL A 134 9.79 0.62 -8.11
CA VAL A 134 8.38 0.96 -8.32
C VAL A 134 7.59 -0.34 -8.48
N ALA A 135 6.55 -0.52 -7.67
CA ALA A 135 5.64 -1.66 -7.77
C ALA A 135 4.20 -1.18 -8.03
N PHE A 136 3.45 -1.90 -8.85
CA PHE A 136 2.05 -1.57 -9.12
C PHE A 136 1.14 -2.30 -8.14
N GLY A 137 0.36 -1.54 -7.37
CA GLY A 137 -0.46 -2.06 -6.27
C GLY A 137 -1.63 -2.97 -6.68
N ASP A 138 -1.83 -3.22 -7.98
CA ASP A 138 -2.85 -4.08 -8.54
C ASP A 138 -2.29 -5.26 -9.35
N SER A 139 -0.98 -5.49 -9.31
CA SER A 139 -0.31 -6.53 -10.08
C SER A 139 0.39 -7.52 -9.16
N ILE A 140 -0.03 -8.79 -9.21
CA ILE A 140 0.64 -9.90 -8.51
C ILE A 140 1.50 -10.61 -9.53
N ILE A 141 2.79 -10.76 -9.22
CA ILE A 141 3.72 -11.53 -10.03
C ILE A 141 3.94 -12.88 -9.33
N HIS A 142 3.85 -13.96 -10.10
CA HIS A 142 4.21 -15.30 -9.64
C HIS A 142 5.22 -15.88 -10.62
N GLY A 143 6.33 -16.38 -10.08
CA GLY A 143 7.37 -17.12 -10.78
C GLY A 143 7.46 -18.55 -10.30
#